data_AF-A0A815KLV9-F1
#
_entry.id   AF-A0A815KLV9-F1
#
_cell.length_a   1.000
_cell.length_b   1.000
_cell.length_c   1.000
_cell.angle_alpha   90.00
_cell.angle_beta   90.00
_cell.angle_gamma   90.00
#
_symmetry.space_group_name_H-M   'P 1'
#
loop_
_entity.id
_entity.type
_entity.pdbx_description
1 polymer ?
#
loop_
_entity_poly.entity_id
_entity_poly.type
_entity_poly.pdbx_seq_one_letter_code
_entity_poly.pdbx_strand_id
1 'polypeptide(L)'
;NTLDNMKAAMMRTLNASIPLDVMYGDIDYFRKRLDFTWDPVNFDGLPEYVDWLHGQGMKFITILDPAIDSEEANYSVYTEGQKADIWIKWPQDRNLQFNETGNRNMLGYVWPDGKTVFPNFFYPPAHTWWKSQIVDYHTKLKFDGLWIDMNEPANFDTNKEKPWNWNRPEPWNLHCPVDREPLEKPPYKTASCGDYLSDKTLCMIGEQVDGQGKIYHHYDVHSLYGWSEIIATLPAARATENKRSIIISRSTFPTSGSFSGHWLGDNTADWSHLKHNIIGMLEFNLFGIPYIGADICAFNPFFRNHNGYNYIDQDPGRFSTEVVTSNRHAVELRYTLNPFLYTLFHRVHISGGTVVRSMAHEFPSIAECWSLDEQFLWGSSLLIAPVIYENHIHKSIYLPTTERWFDYYTGQEQTTMANISVSAPYDFIPLLLRGGIIIPHQQSAMNTVASRKKPMYLIIALNKEQRASGDLFWDDGESIDTYENLIYNYFIFNFNSQHLKLEPWTYNYPQMGDDVKLDEIKIYGMNKQPTTVIWNGQNLIASKWTFDATKNVLHMEMLALNMAKIHKFAFI
;
A
#
# COMPACT_ATOMS: atom_id res chain seq x y z
N ASN A 1 -7.33 -24.72 0.70
CA ASN A 1 -6.23 -24.21 -0.14
C ASN A 1 -4.97 -25.00 0.11
N THR A 2 -4.09 -25.05 -0.88
CA THR A 2 -2.78 -25.72 -0.81
C THR A 2 -1.71 -24.86 -1.47
N LEU A 3 -0.44 -25.19 -1.25
CA LEU A 3 0.69 -24.56 -1.95
C LEU A 3 0.57 -24.69 -3.48
N ASP A 4 0.00 -25.79 -3.98
CA ASP A 4 -0.25 -25.96 -5.42
C ASP A 4 -1.28 -24.95 -5.95
N ASN A 5 -2.31 -24.61 -5.17
CA ASN A 5 -3.26 -23.55 -5.55
C ASN A 5 -2.56 -22.19 -5.61
N MET A 6 -1.71 -21.87 -4.62
CA MET A 6 -0.93 -20.63 -4.60
C MET A 6 0.01 -20.52 -5.82
N LYS A 7 0.75 -21.60 -6.13
CA LYS A 7 1.60 -21.69 -7.32
C LYS A 7 0.79 -21.57 -8.62
N ALA A 8 -0.39 -22.18 -8.69
CA ALA A 8 -1.24 -22.12 -9.87
C ALA A 8 -1.74 -20.70 -10.17
N ALA A 9 -2.19 -19.96 -9.15
CA ALA A 9 -2.64 -18.57 -9.30
C ALA A 9 -1.50 -17.65 -9.77
N MET A 10 -0.31 -17.80 -9.19
CA MET A 10 0.89 -17.10 -9.64
C MET A 10 1.21 -17.44 -11.11
N MET A 11 1.25 -18.74 -11.46
CA MET A 11 1.60 -19.17 -12.81
C MET A 11 0.58 -18.70 -13.86
N ARG A 12 -0.72 -18.65 -13.54
CA ARG A 12 -1.72 -18.04 -14.43
C ARG A 12 -1.41 -16.58 -14.70
N THR A 13 -1.06 -15.82 -13.67
CA THR A 13 -0.70 -14.40 -13.76
C THR A 13 0.58 -14.17 -14.57
N LEU A 14 1.62 -14.97 -14.31
CA LEU A 14 2.90 -14.90 -15.05
C LEU A 14 2.76 -15.34 -16.51
N ASN A 15 2.02 -16.42 -16.79
CA ASN A 15 1.73 -16.87 -18.16
C ASN A 15 0.89 -15.87 -18.95
N ALA A 16 0.09 -15.06 -18.24
CA ALA A 16 -0.61 -13.92 -18.80
C ALA A 16 0.29 -12.69 -18.97
N SER A 17 1.60 -12.77 -18.72
CA SER A 17 2.55 -11.65 -18.80
C SER A 17 2.11 -10.42 -18.00
N ILE A 18 1.48 -10.62 -16.85
CA ILE A 18 1.09 -9.53 -15.95
C ILE A 18 2.21 -9.38 -14.89
N PRO A 19 2.80 -8.18 -14.74
CA PRO A 19 3.83 -7.96 -13.72
C PRO A 19 3.35 -8.29 -12.31
N LEU A 20 4.25 -8.88 -11.50
CA LEU A 20 3.96 -9.34 -10.15
C LEU A 20 5.23 -9.29 -9.29
N ASP A 21 5.18 -8.53 -8.19
CA ASP A 21 6.30 -8.43 -7.25
C ASP A 21 6.12 -9.30 -6.00
N VAL A 22 4.89 -9.49 -5.52
CA VAL A 22 4.62 -10.02 -4.18
C VAL A 22 3.55 -11.11 -4.22
N MET A 23 3.86 -12.26 -3.63
CA MET A 23 2.89 -13.28 -3.24
C MET A 23 2.52 -13.10 -1.77
N TYR A 24 1.26 -13.39 -1.42
CA TYR A 24 0.75 -13.27 -0.05
C TYR A 24 0.33 -14.65 0.48
N GLY A 25 0.57 -14.90 1.76
CA GLY A 25 -0.03 -16.00 2.51
C GLY A 25 -1.02 -15.48 3.54
N ASP A 26 -2.27 -15.94 3.46
CA ASP A 26 -3.33 -15.71 4.46
C ASP A 26 -3.33 -16.88 5.48
N ILE A 27 -4.24 -16.90 6.44
CA ILE A 27 -4.28 -17.86 7.55
C ILE A 27 -4.48 -19.32 7.10
N ASP A 28 -4.81 -19.56 5.83
CA ASP A 28 -5.01 -20.89 5.27
C ASP A 28 -3.71 -21.70 5.19
N TYR A 29 -2.55 -21.03 5.13
CA TYR A 29 -1.27 -21.72 5.14
C TYR A 29 -0.78 -22.09 6.54
N PHE A 30 -1.31 -21.48 7.59
CA PHE A 30 -0.97 -21.79 8.98
C PHE A 30 -1.48 -23.18 9.40
N ARG A 31 -0.70 -23.90 10.20
CA ARG A 31 -1.17 -25.14 10.83
C ARG A 31 -2.22 -24.79 11.86
N LYS A 32 -3.47 -25.22 11.66
CA LYS A 32 -4.61 -24.90 12.55
C LYS A 32 -4.78 -23.39 12.82
N ARG A 33 -4.39 -22.53 11.86
CA ARG A 33 -4.42 -21.06 12.00
C ARG A 33 -3.58 -20.54 13.17
N LEU A 34 -2.52 -21.27 13.53
CA LEU A 34 -1.57 -20.86 14.56
C LEU A 34 -0.47 -20.00 13.93
N ASP A 35 -0.36 -18.76 14.40
CA ASP A 35 0.72 -17.84 14.05
C ASP A 35 2.11 -18.49 14.17
N PHE A 36 3.05 -18.05 13.33
CA PHE A 36 4.42 -18.57 13.28
C PHE A 36 4.54 -20.08 12.98
N THR A 37 3.56 -20.65 12.28
CA THR A 37 3.58 -22.03 11.79
C THR A 37 3.20 -22.10 10.31
N TRP A 38 3.35 -23.26 9.68
CA TRP A 38 2.67 -23.57 8.42
C TRP A 38 2.18 -25.02 8.45
N ASP A 39 1.13 -25.31 7.68
CA ASP A 39 0.55 -26.64 7.52
C ASP A 39 1.55 -27.55 6.77
N PRO A 40 2.08 -28.61 7.41
CA PRO A 40 3.11 -29.46 6.82
C PRO A 40 2.57 -30.42 5.75
N VAL A 41 1.25 -30.44 5.50
CA VAL A 41 0.60 -31.29 4.51
C VAL A 41 0.14 -30.45 3.32
N ASN A 42 -0.69 -29.45 3.57
CA ASN A 42 -1.25 -28.62 2.49
C ASN A 42 -0.24 -27.61 1.94
N PHE A 43 0.77 -27.26 2.73
CA PHE A 43 1.84 -26.33 2.38
C PHE A 43 3.23 -26.93 2.56
N ASP A 44 3.34 -28.25 2.32
CA ASP A 44 4.64 -28.92 2.22
C ASP A 44 5.49 -28.26 1.11
N GLY A 45 6.76 -27.98 1.42
CA GLY A 45 7.67 -27.28 0.50
C GLY A 45 7.50 -25.75 0.41
N LEU A 46 6.75 -25.12 1.34
CA LEU A 46 6.56 -23.67 1.37
C LEU A 46 7.88 -22.88 1.50
N PRO A 47 8.82 -23.23 2.40
CA PRO A 47 10.12 -22.54 2.47
C PRO A 47 10.90 -22.57 1.16
N GLU A 48 10.95 -23.72 0.48
CA GLU A 48 11.62 -23.89 -0.80
C GLU A 48 10.94 -23.08 -1.91
N TYR A 49 9.61 -22.95 -1.85
CA TYR A 49 8.88 -22.09 -2.77
C TYR A 49 9.19 -20.61 -2.55
N VAL A 50 9.29 -20.15 -1.30
CA VAL A 50 9.67 -18.75 -1.00
C VAL A 50 11.10 -18.47 -1.45
N ASP A 51 12.04 -19.39 -1.22
CA ASP A 51 13.40 -19.28 -1.77
C ASP A 51 13.40 -19.22 -3.31
N TRP A 52 12.52 -19.99 -3.97
CA TRP A 52 12.35 -19.91 -5.42
C TRP A 52 11.79 -18.55 -5.87
N LEU A 53 10.80 -17.98 -5.16
CA LEU A 53 10.24 -16.65 -5.45
C LEU A 53 11.36 -15.58 -5.41
N HIS A 54 12.19 -15.62 -4.38
CA HIS A 54 13.35 -14.73 -4.25
C HIS A 54 14.33 -14.87 -5.41
N GLY A 55 14.58 -16.10 -5.86
CA GLY A 55 15.38 -16.39 -7.05
C GLY A 55 14.82 -15.77 -8.35
N GLN A 56 13.51 -15.52 -8.41
CA GLN A 56 12.86 -14.82 -9.53
C GLN A 56 12.78 -13.29 -9.33
N GLY A 57 13.29 -12.76 -8.21
CA GLY A 57 13.17 -11.35 -7.84
C GLY A 57 11.83 -10.96 -7.23
N MET A 58 10.94 -11.93 -6.95
CA MET A 58 9.67 -11.71 -6.26
C MET A 58 9.88 -11.69 -4.73
N LYS A 59 8.79 -11.42 -4.01
CA LYS A 59 8.72 -11.28 -2.55
C LYS A 59 7.55 -12.09 -2.01
N PHE A 60 7.60 -12.42 -0.72
CA PHE A 60 6.52 -13.08 -0.01
C PHE A 60 6.14 -12.28 1.25
N ILE A 61 4.86 -11.92 1.38
CA ILE A 61 4.31 -11.28 2.59
C ILE A 61 3.41 -12.27 3.31
N THR A 62 3.60 -12.41 4.61
CA THR A 62 2.74 -13.23 5.47
C THR A 62 1.80 -12.38 6.29
N ILE A 63 0.56 -12.86 6.47
CA ILE A 63 -0.30 -12.41 7.56
C ILE A 63 0.28 -12.81 8.92
N LEU A 64 -0.08 -12.08 9.98
CA LEU A 64 0.02 -12.44 11.39
C LEU A 64 -1.19 -11.88 12.13
N ASP A 65 -1.73 -12.64 13.07
CA ASP A 65 -2.84 -12.21 13.93
C ASP A 65 -2.35 -12.03 15.38
N PRO A 66 -2.81 -10.99 16.10
CA PRO A 66 -2.35 -10.76 17.47
C PRO A 66 -2.82 -11.84 18.44
N ALA A 67 -3.91 -12.55 18.14
CA ALA A 67 -4.52 -13.53 19.03
C ALA A 67 -3.75 -14.87 19.02
N ILE A 68 -3.20 -15.25 20.16
CA ILE A 68 -2.38 -16.46 20.30
C ILE A 68 -3.18 -17.59 20.95
N ASP A 69 -3.27 -18.74 20.29
CA ASP A 69 -3.90 -19.94 20.84
C ASP A 69 -3.26 -20.36 22.17
N SER A 70 -4.09 -20.58 23.19
CA SER A 70 -3.67 -20.91 24.56
C SER A 70 -3.85 -22.38 24.94
N GLU A 71 -4.39 -23.21 24.04
CA GLU A 71 -4.81 -24.58 24.30
C GLU A 71 -4.07 -25.62 23.45
N GLU A 72 -3.45 -25.22 22.34
CA GLU A 72 -2.66 -26.11 21.49
C GLU A 72 -1.44 -26.65 22.25
N ALA A 73 -1.35 -27.97 22.32
CA ALA A 73 -0.22 -28.65 22.92
C ALA A 73 1.07 -28.37 22.14
N ASN A 74 2.17 -28.11 22.87
CA ASN A 74 3.49 -27.85 22.30
C ASN A 74 3.57 -26.60 21.40
N TYR A 75 2.78 -25.57 21.68
CA TYR A 75 2.86 -24.29 21.00
C TYR A 75 3.79 -23.33 21.75
N SER A 76 5.05 -23.23 21.31
CA SER A 76 6.09 -22.47 22.01
C SER A 76 5.75 -20.98 22.11
N VAL A 77 5.14 -20.41 21.06
CA VAL A 77 4.71 -19.01 20.97
C VAL A 77 3.89 -18.61 22.20
N TYR A 78 2.86 -19.40 22.54
CA TYR A 78 2.07 -19.21 23.76
C TYR A 78 2.90 -19.44 25.02
N THR A 79 3.63 -20.54 25.12
CA THR A 79 4.35 -20.85 26.37
C THR A 79 5.43 -19.82 26.72
N GLU A 80 6.10 -19.23 25.73
CA GLU A 80 7.08 -18.17 25.94
C GLU A 80 6.41 -16.85 26.30
N GLY A 81 5.29 -16.50 25.67
CA GLY A 81 4.51 -15.31 26.06
C GLY A 81 3.93 -15.45 27.47
N GLN A 82 3.52 -16.67 27.86
CA GLN A 82 3.05 -16.98 29.21
C GLN A 82 4.16 -16.86 30.24
N LYS A 83 5.40 -17.28 29.93
CA LYS A 83 6.57 -17.07 30.79
C LYS A 83 6.91 -15.59 30.96
N ALA A 84 6.73 -14.80 29.90
CA ALA A 84 6.95 -13.36 29.91
C ALA A 84 5.79 -12.57 30.55
N ASP A 85 4.66 -13.23 30.84
CA ASP A 85 3.48 -12.66 31.50
C ASP A 85 2.89 -11.44 30.77
N ILE A 86 2.86 -11.52 29.43
CA ILE A 86 2.58 -10.40 28.51
C ILE A 86 1.13 -10.23 28.07
N TRP A 87 0.21 -11.06 28.55
CA TRP A 87 -1.16 -11.06 28.07
C TRP A 87 -2.01 -9.94 28.70
N ILE A 88 -3.07 -9.52 28.01
CA ILE A 88 -4.16 -8.73 28.59
C ILE A 88 -4.83 -9.55 29.71
N LYS A 89 -5.13 -8.90 30.82
CA LYS A 89 -5.61 -9.57 32.04
C LYS A 89 -6.96 -9.06 32.53
N TRP A 90 -7.70 -9.91 33.21
CA TRP A 90 -8.76 -9.49 34.12
C TRP A 90 -8.18 -8.71 35.32
N PRO A 91 -8.90 -7.72 35.86
CA PRO A 91 -8.52 -7.10 37.13
C PRO A 91 -8.40 -8.12 38.26
N GLN A 92 -7.52 -7.83 39.20
CA GLN A 92 -7.16 -8.77 40.27
C GLN A 92 -8.36 -9.20 41.13
N ASP A 93 -9.31 -8.30 41.36
CA ASP A 93 -10.52 -8.51 42.13
C ASP A 93 -11.71 -9.01 41.28
N ARG A 94 -11.56 -9.06 39.95
CA ARG A 94 -12.65 -9.30 38.99
C ARG A 94 -12.27 -10.34 37.93
N ASN A 95 -11.62 -11.42 38.36
CA ASN A 95 -11.24 -12.51 37.46
C ASN A 95 -12.39 -13.53 37.26
N LEU A 96 -13.13 -13.37 36.17
CA LEU A 96 -14.27 -14.22 35.83
C LEU A 96 -13.87 -15.59 35.24
N GLN A 97 -12.63 -15.73 34.77
CA GLN A 97 -12.12 -16.93 34.10
C GLN A 97 -11.05 -17.68 34.92
N PHE A 98 -10.87 -17.35 36.20
CA PHE A 98 -9.79 -17.93 37.04
C PHE A 98 -9.80 -19.46 37.05
N ASN A 99 -10.99 -20.07 37.15
CA ASN A 99 -11.12 -21.53 37.18
C ASN A 99 -10.78 -22.18 35.82
N GLU A 100 -10.81 -21.41 34.72
CA GLU A 100 -10.46 -21.90 33.38
C GLU A 100 -8.97 -21.80 33.10
N THR A 101 -8.33 -20.67 33.41
CA THR A 101 -6.91 -20.41 33.07
C THR A 101 -5.93 -20.67 34.21
N GLY A 102 -6.40 -20.74 35.45
CA GLY A 102 -5.55 -20.76 36.64
C GLY A 102 -4.76 -19.47 36.87
N ASN A 103 -5.01 -18.42 36.07
CA ASN A 103 -4.35 -17.12 36.14
C ASN A 103 -5.33 -15.99 35.76
N ARG A 104 -4.84 -14.76 35.57
CA ARG A 104 -5.68 -13.60 35.23
C ARG A 104 -5.80 -13.33 33.73
N ASN A 105 -5.23 -14.13 32.85
CA ASN A 105 -5.30 -13.86 31.42
C ASN A 105 -6.75 -13.81 30.96
N MET A 106 -7.08 -12.80 30.16
CA MET A 106 -8.38 -12.71 29.52
C MET A 106 -8.37 -13.57 28.27
N LEU A 107 -9.24 -14.58 28.22
CA LEU A 107 -9.40 -15.44 27.05
C LEU A 107 -10.41 -14.84 26.08
N GLY A 108 -10.12 -14.95 24.79
CA GLY A 108 -11.06 -14.74 23.70
C GLY A 108 -11.08 -15.93 22.73
N TYR A 109 -11.55 -15.67 21.52
CA TYR A 109 -11.57 -16.62 20.41
C TYR A 109 -11.50 -15.91 19.07
N VAL A 110 -10.65 -16.41 18.17
CA VAL A 110 -10.49 -15.88 16.80
C VAL A 110 -10.38 -17.07 15.83
N TRP A 111 -9.32 -17.14 15.02
CA TRP A 111 -9.14 -18.12 13.97
C TRP A 111 -8.64 -19.49 14.44
N PRO A 112 -7.70 -19.61 15.40
CA PRO A 112 -7.26 -20.91 15.91
C PRO A 112 -8.40 -21.77 16.45
N ASP A 113 -8.20 -23.09 16.48
CA ASP A 113 -9.19 -24.03 17.02
C ASP A 113 -9.37 -23.91 18.55
N GLY A 114 -8.44 -23.26 19.25
CA GLY A 114 -8.46 -23.03 20.69
C GLY A 114 -8.78 -21.60 21.10
N LYS A 115 -9.08 -21.44 22.39
CA LYS A 115 -9.24 -20.12 23.02
C LYS A 115 -7.94 -19.35 22.91
N THR A 116 -8.04 -18.04 22.70
CA THR A 116 -6.87 -17.19 22.46
C THR A 116 -6.59 -16.23 23.61
N VAL A 117 -5.31 -15.91 23.80
CA VAL A 117 -4.85 -14.77 24.62
C VAL A 117 -4.35 -13.66 23.70
N PHE A 118 -4.36 -12.43 24.21
CA PHE A 118 -4.01 -11.25 23.44
C PHE A 118 -2.78 -10.58 24.08
N PRO A 119 -1.68 -10.36 23.34
CA PRO A 119 -0.54 -9.61 23.82
C PRO A 119 -0.95 -8.20 24.21
N ASN A 120 -0.44 -7.72 25.35
CA ASN A 120 -0.48 -6.33 25.73
C ASN A 120 0.74 -5.61 25.13
N PHE A 121 0.57 -5.02 23.95
CA PHE A 121 1.65 -4.31 23.25
C PHE A 121 2.03 -2.97 23.88
N PHE A 122 1.41 -2.52 24.99
CA PHE A 122 1.97 -1.44 25.80
C PHE A 122 3.12 -1.90 26.68
N TYR A 123 3.24 -3.21 26.93
CA TYR A 123 4.23 -3.76 27.83
C TYR A 123 5.52 -4.11 27.09
N PRO A 124 6.69 -3.51 27.44
CA PRO A 124 7.94 -3.74 26.70
C PRO A 124 8.39 -5.21 26.57
N PRO A 125 8.16 -6.10 27.55
CA PRO A 125 8.40 -7.53 27.37
C PRO A 125 7.58 -8.17 26.23
N ALA A 126 6.38 -7.66 25.92
CA ALA A 126 5.61 -8.12 24.77
C ALA A 126 6.31 -7.79 23.45
N HIS A 127 6.96 -6.62 23.35
CA HIS A 127 7.76 -6.26 22.16
C HIS A 127 8.95 -7.18 21.99
N THR A 128 9.62 -7.51 23.09
CA THR A 128 10.77 -8.42 23.09
C THR A 128 10.36 -9.82 22.66
N TRP A 129 9.25 -10.32 23.21
CA TRP A 129 8.65 -11.60 22.82
C TRP A 129 8.26 -11.59 21.34
N TRP A 130 7.49 -10.60 20.89
CA TRP A 130 7.01 -10.49 19.51
C TRP A 130 8.16 -10.46 18.50
N LYS A 131 9.17 -9.64 18.77
CA LYS A 131 10.41 -9.59 17.99
C LYS A 131 11.10 -10.94 17.92
N SER A 132 11.20 -11.66 19.04
CA SER A 132 11.82 -12.98 19.04
C SER A 132 11.06 -14.00 18.20
N GLN A 133 9.72 -13.97 18.24
CA GLN A 133 8.89 -14.90 17.45
C GLN A 133 9.00 -14.60 15.95
N ILE A 134 8.95 -13.32 15.56
CA ILE A 134 9.13 -12.90 14.17
C ILE A 134 10.52 -13.30 13.64
N VAL A 135 11.59 -13.01 14.40
CA VAL A 135 12.96 -13.34 13.98
C VAL A 135 13.18 -14.85 13.91
N ASP A 136 12.71 -15.62 14.90
CA ASP A 136 12.80 -17.09 14.86
C ASP A 136 12.03 -17.66 13.67
N TYR A 137 10.81 -17.18 13.43
CA TYR A 137 10.00 -17.62 12.30
C TYR A 137 10.67 -17.30 10.96
N HIS A 138 11.30 -16.14 10.83
CA HIS A 138 12.04 -15.76 9.62
C HIS A 138 13.21 -16.71 9.31
N THR A 139 13.83 -17.33 10.33
CA THR A 139 14.88 -18.35 10.10
C THR A 139 14.35 -19.60 9.37
N LYS A 140 13.03 -19.83 9.43
CA LYS A 140 12.33 -20.97 8.84
C LYS A 140 11.62 -20.61 7.54
N LEU A 141 11.06 -19.40 7.46
CA LEU A 141 10.33 -18.88 6.30
C LEU A 141 10.75 -17.43 6.03
N LYS A 142 11.48 -17.18 4.94
CA LYS A 142 12.06 -15.87 4.63
C LYS A 142 11.03 -14.91 4.01
N PHE A 143 10.07 -14.45 4.80
CA PHE A 143 9.11 -13.41 4.36
C PHE A 143 9.78 -12.02 4.29
N ASP A 144 9.30 -11.16 3.40
CA ASP A 144 9.86 -9.83 3.12
C ASP A 144 9.10 -8.68 3.79
N GLY A 145 7.88 -8.97 4.28
CA GLY A 145 7.01 -8.02 4.96
C GLY A 145 5.91 -8.73 5.73
N LEU A 146 5.21 -7.95 6.56
CA LEU A 146 4.17 -8.45 7.46
C LEU A 146 2.85 -7.72 7.20
N TRP A 147 1.78 -8.50 7.10
CA TRP A 147 0.41 -8.04 7.13
C TRP A 147 -0.15 -8.38 8.52
N ILE A 148 -0.33 -7.37 9.39
CA ILE A 148 -0.91 -7.58 10.72
C ILE A 148 -2.41 -7.29 10.65
N ASP A 149 -3.21 -8.32 10.89
CA ASP A 149 -4.67 -8.27 10.77
C ASP A 149 -5.34 -8.54 12.11
N MET A 150 -6.67 -8.40 12.17
CA MET A 150 -7.47 -8.75 13.35
C MET A 150 -7.12 -7.93 14.61
N ASN A 151 -6.50 -6.76 14.42
CA ASN A 151 -5.85 -6.00 15.48
C ASN A 151 -6.59 -4.75 15.96
N GLU A 152 -7.93 -4.76 15.87
CA GLU A 152 -8.76 -3.77 16.56
C GLU A 152 -8.58 -3.75 18.10
N PRO A 153 -8.44 -4.87 18.86
CA PRO A 153 -8.36 -6.29 18.49
C PRO A 153 -9.73 -6.92 18.25
N ALA A 154 -9.84 -7.75 17.21
CA ALA A 154 -11.04 -8.50 16.95
C ALA A 154 -11.16 -9.70 17.90
N ASN A 155 -12.35 -9.90 18.45
CA ASN A 155 -12.74 -11.11 19.17
C ASN A 155 -14.08 -11.60 18.66
N PHE A 156 -14.22 -12.89 18.34
CA PHE A 156 -15.44 -13.37 17.72
C PHE A 156 -16.59 -13.48 18.72
N ASP A 157 -17.66 -12.77 18.40
CA ASP A 157 -18.98 -12.93 19.01
C ASP A 157 -19.07 -12.66 20.52
N THR A 158 -18.16 -11.90 21.14
CA THR A 158 -18.20 -11.56 22.59
C THR A 158 -19.62 -11.32 23.12
N ASN A 159 -19.92 -11.85 24.31
CA ASN A 159 -21.23 -11.82 24.99
C ASN A 159 -22.33 -12.70 24.35
N LYS A 160 -22.02 -13.46 23.28
CA LYS A 160 -22.93 -14.49 22.74
C LYS A 160 -22.62 -15.87 23.30
N GLU A 161 -23.55 -16.81 23.09
CA GLU A 161 -23.40 -18.21 23.53
C GLU A 161 -22.10 -18.87 23.02
N LYS A 162 -21.80 -18.69 21.72
CA LYS A 162 -20.56 -19.18 21.09
C LYS A 162 -20.24 -18.42 19.80
N PRO A 163 -18.97 -18.40 19.38
CA PRO A 163 -18.56 -17.95 18.05
C PRO A 163 -19.16 -18.76 16.90
N TRP A 164 -19.42 -18.11 15.77
CA TRP A 164 -19.96 -18.76 14.56
C TRP A 164 -19.05 -19.87 14.01
N ASN A 165 -17.74 -19.76 14.22
CA ASN A 165 -16.72 -20.74 13.84
C ASN A 165 -16.27 -21.63 15.01
N TRP A 166 -17.02 -21.69 16.12
CA TRP A 166 -16.74 -22.58 17.24
C TRP A 166 -17.07 -24.03 16.88
N ASN A 167 -16.04 -24.88 16.82
CA ASN A 167 -16.14 -26.25 16.32
C ASN A 167 -16.23 -27.32 17.41
N ARG A 168 -16.32 -26.93 18.70
CA ARG A 168 -16.37 -27.87 19.84
C ARG A 168 -17.80 -28.09 20.35
N PRO A 169 -18.10 -29.26 20.95
CA PRO A 169 -19.45 -29.58 21.41
C PRO A 169 -19.99 -28.63 22.49
N GLU A 170 -19.15 -28.33 23.49
CA GLU A 170 -19.54 -27.43 24.57
C GLU A 170 -19.43 -25.98 24.12
N PRO A 171 -20.51 -25.18 24.15
CA PRO A 171 -20.47 -23.78 23.75
C PRO A 171 -19.58 -23.00 24.72
N TRP A 172 -18.77 -22.11 24.16
CA TRP A 172 -17.94 -21.21 24.95
C TRP A 172 -17.77 -19.89 24.23
N ASN A 173 -17.68 -18.82 25.01
CA ASN A 173 -17.29 -17.50 24.54
C ASN A 173 -16.83 -16.61 25.70
N LEU A 174 -16.13 -15.52 25.37
CA LEU A 174 -15.87 -14.44 26.32
C LEU A 174 -17.20 -13.74 26.70
N HIS A 175 -17.50 -13.72 28.00
CA HIS A 175 -18.65 -13.02 28.57
C HIS A 175 -18.17 -11.91 29.50
N CYS A 176 -18.45 -10.67 29.11
CA CYS A 176 -18.11 -9.49 29.90
C CYS A 176 -19.18 -9.22 30.96
N PRO A 177 -18.83 -8.58 32.09
CA PRO A 177 -19.76 -8.28 33.19
C PRO A 177 -20.71 -7.11 32.86
N VAL A 178 -21.46 -7.20 31.75
CA VAL A 178 -22.26 -6.10 31.17
C VAL A 178 -23.29 -5.47 32.12
N ASP A 179 -23.82 -6.24 33.08
CA ASP A 179 -24.78 -5.75 34.09
C ASP A 179 -24.13 -5.14 35.34
N ARG A 180 -22.81 -5.30 35.50
CA ARG A 180 -22.07 -4.97 36.73
C ARG A 180 -20.85 -4.09 36.50
N GLU A 181 -20.59 -3.73 35.25
CA GLU A 181 -19.44 -2.95 34.83
C GLU A 181 -19.88 -1.75 33.97
N PRO A 182 -19.89 -0.53 34.53
CA PRO A 182 -20.20 0.69 33.79
C PRO A 182 -19.32 0.91 32.56
N LEU A 183 -18.09 0.36 32.50
CA LEU A 183 -17.23 0.48 31.32
C LEU A 183 -17.78 -0.26 30.09
N GLU A 184 -18.56 -1.34 30.28
CA GLU A 184 -19.18 -2.06 29.15
C GLU A 184 -20.36 -1.30 28.55
N LYS A 185 -21.04 -0.51 29.39
CA LYS A 185 -22.22 0.28 29.04
C LYS A 185 -22.10 1.68 29.64
N PRO A 186 -21.26 2.55 29.06
CA PRO A 186 -21.07 3.90 29.57
C PRO A 186 -22.39 4.68 29.59
N PRO A 187 -22.52 5.71 30.45
CA PRO A 187 -23.75 6.50 30.55
C PRO A 187 -24.11 7.21 29.23
N TYR A 188 -23.13 7.43 28.36
CA TYR A 188 -23.31 7.91 27.00
C TYR A 188 -22.98 6.80 26.01
N LYS A 189 -24.01 6.27 25.33
CA LYS A 189 -23.84 5.25 24.29
C LYS A 189 -23.23 5.90 23.05
N THR A 190 -22.10 5.36 22.59
CA THR A 190 -21.51 5.70 21.30
C THR A 190 -22.19 4.90 20.18
N ALA A 191 -21.95 5.30 18.92
CA ALA A 191 -22.30 4.47 17.78
C ALA A 191 -21.30 3.29 17.67
N SER A 192 -21.41 2.30 18.56
CA SER A 192 -20.65 1.05 18.45
C SER A 192 -21.36 0.04 17.55
N CYS A 193 -20.61 -0.96 17.07
CA CYS A 193 -21.17 -2.11 16.35
C CYS A 193 -21.86 -3.07 17.33
N GLY A 194 -22.99 -2.64 17.93
CA GLY A 194 -23.81 -3.49 18.80
C GLY A 194 -24.45 -2.79 20.00
N ASP A 195 -24.72 -3.57 21.03
CA ASP A 195 -25.35 -3.14 22.28
C ASP A 195 -24.34 -2.72 23.35
N TYR A 196 -23.13 -3.29 23.30
CA TYR A 196 -22.05 -3.03 24.26
C TYR A 196 -20.77 -2.59 23.53
N LEU A 197 -19.84 -1.99 24.28
CA LEU A 197 -18.54 -1.63 23.71
C LEU A 197 -17.66 -2.87 23.46
N SER A 198 -17.85 -3.94 24.22
CA SER A 198 -17.13 -5.22 24.05
C SER A 198 -17.62 -6.05 22.87
N ASP A 199 -18.65 -5.62 22.15
CA ASP A 199 -19.14 -6.37 21.00
C ASP A 199 -18.06 -6.46 19.91
N LYS A 200 -17.71 -7.70 19.54
CA LYS A 200 -16.62 -8.07 18.64
C LYS A 200 -15.19 -7.73 19.12
N THR A 201 -15.00 -7.45 20.41
CA THR A 201 -13.68 -7.17 21.02
C THR A 201 -13.60 -7.72 22.45
N LEU A 202 -12.52 -7.43 23.17
CA LEU A 202 -12.32 -7.84 24.56
C LEU A 202 -13.18 -7.02 25.54
N CYS A 203 -13.27 -7.47 26.79
CA CYS A 203 -13.99 -6.73 27.82
C CYS A 203 -13.29 -5.41 28.13
N MET A 204 -14.07 -4.34 28.25
CA MET A 204 -13.61 -2.98 28.50
C MET A 204 -12.84 -2.85 29.82
N ILE A 205 -13.11 -3.72 30.79
CA ILE A 205 -12.42 -3.76 32.08
C ILE A 205 -10.99 -4.35 32.00
N GLY A 206 -10.62 -5.00 30.89
CA GLY A 206 -9.33 -5.69 30.75
C GLY A 206 -8.15 -4.77 31.02
N GLU A 207 -7.18 -5.23 31.81
CA GLU A 207 -6.01 -4.47 32.22
C GLU A 207 -4.86 -4.64 31.23
N GLN A 208 -4.30 -3.50 30.83
CA GLN A 208 -3.06 -3.36 30.08
C GLN A 208 -2.09 -2.48 30.87
N VAL A 209 -0.81 -2.85 30.89
CA VAL A 209 0.25 -2.14 31.62
C VAL A 209 1.32 -1.62 30.66
N ASP A 210 1.88 -0.44 30.97
CA ASP A 210 3.01 0.13 30.20
C ASP A 210 4.39 -0.36 30.70
N GLY A 211 4.42 -1.07 31.82
CA GLY A 211 5.67 -1.50 32.45
C GLY A 211 6.36 -0.41 33.29
N GLN A 212 5.76 0.77 33.45
CA GLN A 212 6.19 1.83 34.37
C GLN A 212 5.26 1.93 35.60
N GLY A 213 4.36 0.97 35.77
CA GLY A 213 3.46 0.85 36.92
C GLY A 213 2.07 1.46 36.69
N LYS A 214 1.79 1.99 35.50
CA LYS A 214 0.44 2.43 35.16
C LYS A 214 -0.35 1.29 34.54
N ILE A 215 -1.60 1.17 34.98
CA ILE A 215 -2.59 0.23 34.47
C ILE A 215 -3.62 1.05 33.69
N TYR A 216 -3.94 0.60 32.49
CA TYR A 216 -4.97 1.11 31.62
C TYR A 216 -6.07 0.06 31.52
N HIS A 217 -7.33 0.49 31.56
CA HIS A 217 -8.42 -0.38 31.15
C HIS A 217 -8.51 -0.40 29.62
N HIS A 218 -8.91 -1.53 29.06
CA HIS A 218 -9.11 -1.68 27.62
C HIS A 218 -10.09 -0.62 27.10
N TYR A 219 -11.06 -0.19 27.90
CA TYR A 219 -11.92 0.97 27.64
C TYR A 219 -11.15 2.21 27.14
N ASP A 220 -10.02 2.55 27.78
CA ASP A 220 -9.27 3.77 27.49
C ASP A 220 -8.33 3.61 26.29
N VAL A 221 -7.87 2.37 26.03
CA VAL A 221 -6.78 2.09 25.07
C VAL A 221 -7.18 1.12 23.96
N HIS A 222 -8.45 0.76 23.84
CA HIS A 222 -8.97 -0.18 22.82
C HIS A 222 -8.53 0.26 21.41
N SER A 223 -8.85 1.50 21.03
CA SER A 223 -8.51 2.06 19.72
C SER A 223 -7.01 2.36 19.52
N LEU A 224 -6.17 2.01 20.49
CA LEU A 224 -4.71 2.08 20.38
C LEU A 224 -4.06 0.70 20.21
N TYR A 225 -4.83 -0.40 20.22
CA TYR A 225 -4.27 -1.75 20.16
C TYR A 225 -3.46 -1.99 18.89
N GLY A 226 -4.06 -1.85 17.70
CA GLY A 226 -3.35 -1.99 16.42
C GLY A 226 -2.19 -1.01 16.26
N TRP A 227 -2.34 0.23 16.74
CA TRP A 227 -1.23 1.20 16.77
C TRP A 227 -0.05 0.71 17.64
N SER A 228 -0.33 0.14 18.82
CA SER A 228 0.71 -0.38 19.70
C SER A 228 1.38 -1.63 19.14
N GLU A 229 0.64 -2.48 18.42
CA GLU A 229 1.19 -3.61 17.67
C GLU A 229 2.07 -3.16 16.49
N ILE A 230 1.65 -2.15 15.71
CA ILE A 230 2.45 -1.55 14.63
C ILE A 230 3.83 -1.13 15.17
N ILE A 231 3.86 -0.46 16.31
CA ILE A 231 5.09 0.00 16.96
C ILE A 231 5.99 -1.18 17.38
N ALA A 232 5.40 -2.28 17.85
CA ALA A 232 6.15 -3.49 18.18
C ALA A 232 6.67 -4.22 16.92
N THR A 233 5.94 -4.13 15.81
CA THR A 233 6.15 -4.97 14.63
C THR A 233 7.21 -4.41 13.68
N LEU A 234 7.25 -3.11 13.40
CA LEU A 234 8.24 -2.57 12.45
C LEU A 234 9.70 -2.83 12.87
N PRO A 235 10.12 -2.60 14.14
CA PRO A 235 11.47 -2.93 14.58
C PRO A 235 11.78 -4.42 14.54
N ALA A 236 10.76 -5.28 14.70
CA ALA A 236 10.89 -6.72 14.58
C ALA A 236 11.13 -7.15 13.13
N ALA A 237 10.32 -6.63 12.19
CA ALA A 237 10.48 -6.88 10.77
C ALA A 237 11.83 -6.39 10.24
N ARG A 238 12.27 -5.18 10.63
CA ARG A 238 13.61 -4.67 10.26
C ARG A 238 14.75 -5.54 10.80
N ALA A 239 14.55 -6.24 11.91
CA ALA A 239 15.57 -7.09 12.52
C ALA A 239 15.78 -8.43 11.81
N THR A 240 14.92 -8.82 10.85
CA THR A 240 15.08 -10.08 10.11
C THR A 240 16.20 -9.98 9.07
N GLU A 241 16.21 -8.92 8.26
CA GLU A 241 17.16 -8.74 7.15
C GLU A 241 17.96 -7.42 7.19
N ASN A 242 17.73 -6.56 8.20
CA ASN A 242 18.30 -5.21 8.26
C ASN A 242 17.95 -4.34 7.03
N LYS A 243 16.70 -4.48 6.56
CA LYS A 243 16.11 -3.72 5.46
C LYS A 243 14.87 -2.97 5.93
N ARG A 244 14.38 -2.03 5.11
CA ARG A 244 13.20 -1.20 5.40
C ARG A 244 11.98 -2.02 5.83
N SER A 245 11.79 -3.17 5.17
CA SER A 245 10.60 -4.03 5.23
C SER A 245 9.31 -3.23 4.98
N ILE A 246 8.16 -3.89 5.16
CA ILE A 246 6.84 -3.26 5.08
C ILE A 246 5.89 -3.90 6.08
N ILE A 247 5.11 -3.06 6.75
CA ILE A 247 4.00 -3.46 7.61
C ILE A 247 2.70 -2.94 7.01
N ILE A 248 1.71 -3.81 6.88
CA ILE A 248 0.33 -3.44 6.46
C ILE A 248 -0.60 -3.79 7.62
N SER A 249 -1.24 -2.79 8.21
CA SER A 249 -2.10 -2.97 9.40
C SER A 249 -3.56 -2.66 9.10
N ARG A 250 -4.49 -3.43 9.72
CA ARG A 250 -5.92 -3.10 9.64
C ARG A 250 -6.27 -1.94 10.55
N SER A 251 -6.13 -2.13 11.85
CA SER A 251 -6.44 -1.11 12.83
C SER A 251 -5.33 -0.05 12.84
N THR A 252 -5.73 1.22 12.89
CA THR A 252 -4.82 2.36 12.91
C THR A 252 -5.32 3.45 13.86
N PHE A 253 -4.39 4.24 14.38
CA PHE A 253 -4.62 5.47 15.13
C PHE A 253 -3.77 6.61 14.52
N PRO A 254 -4.06 7.91 14.74
CA PRO A 254 -3.15 8.99 14.35
C PRO A 254 -1.69 8.67 14.68
N THR A 255 -0.79 8.96 13.73
CA THR A 255 0.65 8.58 13.68
C THR A 255 1.00 7.22 13.09
N SER A 256 0.04 6.29 12.91
CA SER A 256 0.32 4.94 12.38
C SER A 256 1.06 4.95 11.03
N GLY A 257 0.76 5.92 10.15
CA GLY A 257 1.41 6.06 8.85
C GLY A 257 2.91 6.35 8.86
N SER A 258 3.48 6.66 10.04
CA SER A 258 4.94 6.74 10.22
C SER A 258 5.62 5.38 10.25
N PHE A 259 4.84 4.30 10.42
CA PHE A 259 5.35 2.96 10.69
C PHE A 259 4.75 1.87 9.79
N SER A 260 3.51 2.07 9.31
CA SER A 260 2.79 1.09 8.49
C SER A 260 2.01 1.72 7.34
N GLY A 261 1.74 0.91 6.33
CA GLY A 261 0.62 1.13 5.42
C GLY A 261 -0.69 0.63 5.99
N HIS A 262 -1.75 0.75 5.20
CA HIS A 262 -3.09 0.27 5.52
C HIS A 262 -3.81 -0.21 4.25
N TRP A 263 -4.87 -1.02 4.41
CA TRP A 263 -5.83 -1.32 3.36
C TRP A 263 -7.24 -1.10 3.89
N LEU A 264 -8.19 -0.72 3.04
CA LEU A 264 -9.55 -0.30 3.46
C LEU A 264 -10.44 -1.42 4.05
N GLY A 265 -9.86 -2.58 4.38
CA GLY A 265 -10.57 -3.70 4.98
C GLY A 265 -11.42 -4.50 3.99
N ASP A 266 -12.19 -5.42 4.55
CA ASP A 266 -13.02 -6.40 3.86
C ASP A 266 -14.16 -5.72 3.07
N ASN A 267 -13.85 -5.33 1.84
CA ASN A 267 -14.82 -4.75 0.93
C ASN A 267 -15.68 -5.83 0.24
N THR A 268 -16.70 -5.40 -0.50
CA THR A 268 -17.53 -6.30 -1.31
C THR A 268 -17.25 -6.06 -2.79
N ALA A 269 -17.26 -7.13 -3.59
CA ALA A 269 -17.15 -7.07 -5.04
C ALA A 269 -18.43 -6.48 -5.69
N ASP A 270 -18.65 -5.19 -5.48
CA ASP A 270 -19.79 -4.41 -5.97
C ASP A 270 -19.31 -3.06 -6.53
N TRP A 271 -20.01 -2.54 -7.54
CA TRP A 271 -19.64 -1.29 -8.21
C TRP A 271 -19.61 -0.08 -7.25
N SER A 272 -20.50 -0.03 -6.25
CA SER A 272 -20.52 1.06 -5.27
C SER A 272 -19.23 1.15 -4.46
N HIS A 273 -18.56 0.02 -4.20
CA HIS A 273 -17.30 0.00 -3.47
C HIS A 273 -16.17 0.65 -4.27
N LEU A 274 -16.19 0.65 -5.61
CA LEU A 274 -15.19 1.37 -6.40
C LEU A 274 -15.19 2.87 -6.11
N LYS A 275 -16.37 3.46 -5.87
CA LYS A 275 -16.50 4.85 -5.43
C LYS A 275 -15.97 5.04 -4.01
N HIS A 276 -16.41 4.20 -3.07
CA HIS A 276 -15.97 4.28 -1.67
C HIS A 276 -14.44 4.10 -1.54
N ASN A 277 -13.81 3.31 -2.39
CA ASN A 277 -12.35 3.14 -2.42
C ASN A 277 -11.62 4.46 -2.68
N ILE A 278 -12.13 5.30 -3.59
CA ILE A 278 -11.55 6.62 -3.87
C ILE A 278 -11.65 7.52 -2.64
N ILE A 279 -12.83 7.54 -2.00
CA ILE A 279 -13.08 8.32 -0.79
C ILE A 279 -12.13 7.89 0.34
N GLY A 280 -12.06 6.58 0.63
CA GLY A 280 -11.18 6.05 1.66
C GLY A 280 -9.69 6.37 1.39
N MET A 281 -9.22 6.23 0.14
CA MET A 281 -7.84 6.62 -0.19
C MET A 281 -7.56 8.11 0.06
N LEU A 282 -8.51 9.00 -0.27
CA LEU A 282 -8.38 10.44 -0.04
C LEU A 282 -8.33 10.77 1.45
N GLU A 283 -9.19 10.14 2.25
CA GLU A 283 -9.24 10.30 3.70
C GLU A 283 -7.95 9.81 4.38
N PHE A 284 -7.44 8.63 4.02
CA PHE A 284 -6.20 8.12 4.61
C PHE A 284 -4.96 8.94 4.23
N ASN A 285 -4.96 9.59 3.07
CA ASN A 285 -3.94 10.58 2.74
C ASN A 285 -4.03 11.82 3.66
N LEU A 286 -5.23 12.25 4.08
CA LEU A 286 -5.40 13.27 5.12
C LEU A 286 -4.94 12.80 6.50
N PHE A 287 -5.14 11.53 6.81
CA PHE A 287 -4.71 10.92 8.08
C PHE A 287 -3.19 10.68 8.15
N GLY A 288 -2.46 10.98 7.08
CA GLY A 288 -1.00 10.79 7.03
C GLY A 288 -0.59 9.34 6.80
N ILE A 289 -1.42 8.54 6.15
CA ILE A 289 -1.17 7.13 5.80
C ILE A 289 -1.23 6.99 4.26
N PRO A 290 -0.19 7.45 3.54
CA PRO A 290 -0.24 7.53 2.07
C PRO A 290 -0.11 6.17 1.37
N TYR A 291 0.43 5.15 2.04
CA TYR A 291 0.52 3.79 1.50
C TYR A 291 -0.78 3.04 1.79
N ILE A 292 -1.82 3.39 1.03
CA ILE A 292 -3.20 2.95 1.19
C ILE A 292 -3.77 2.37 -0.11
N GLY A 293 -4.69 1.43 0.00
CA GLY A 293 -5.50 0.93 -1.11
C GLY A 293 -6.66 0.04 -0.63
N ALA A 294 -7.50 -0.37 -1.56
CA ALA A 294 -8.50 -1.41 -1.35
C ALA A 294 -8.03 -2.76 -1.94
N ASP A 295 -8.80 -3.82 -1.71
CA ASP A 295 -8.52 -5.19 -2.20
C ASP A 295 -8.67 -5.38 -3.73
N ILE A 296 -8.55 -4.31 -4.52
CA ILE A 296 -8.25 -4.26 -5.96
C ILE A 296 -8.01 -2.78 -6.37
N CYS A 297 -7.62 -2.54 -7.63
CA CYS A 297 -7.41 -1.27 -8.34
C CYS A 297 -5.94 -0.83 -8.50
N ALA A 298 -5.46 -0.81 -9.75
CA ALA A 298 -4.05 -0.61 -10.10
C ALA A 298 -3.48 0.79 -9.78
N PHE A 299 -4.32 1.80 -9.57
CA PHE A 299 -3.88 3.19 -9.27
C PHE A 299 -3.95 3.54 -7.78
N ASN A 300 -4.20 2.55 -6.93
CA ASN A 300 -4.06 2.71 -5.49
C ASN A 300 -2.56 2.74 -5.12
N PRO A 301 -2.09 3.62 -4.22
CA PRO A 301 -0.69 3.59 -3.78
C PRO A 301 -0.23 2.21 -3.27
N PHE A 302 -1.06 1.55 -2.46
CA PHE A 302 -0.97 0.12 -2.18
C PHE A 302 -1.89 -0.66 -3.12
N PHE A 303 -1.33 -1.46 -4.03
CA PHE A 303 -2.09 -2.23 -5.00
C PHE A 303 -1.94 -3.73 -4.73
N ARG A 304 -3.00 -4.34 -4.21
CA ARG A 304 -3.12 -5.78 -3.95
C ARG A 304 -4.47 -6.25 -4.52
N ASN A 305 -4.46 -7.39 -5.22
CA ASN A 305 -5.69 -8.14 -5.47
C ASN A 305 -5.79 -9.19 -4.37
N HIS A 306 -6.86 -9.15 -3.59
CA HIS A 306 -7.13 -10.06 -2.48
C HIS A 306 -8.59 -10.51 -2.56
N ASN A 307 -8.90 -11.68 -2.02
CA ASN A 307 -10.20 -12.32 -2.17
C ASN A 307 -10.60 -13.05 -0.89
N GLY A 308 -11.91 -13.11 -0.61
CA GLY A 308 -12.42 -13.82 0.56
C GLY A 308 -12.39 -15.33 0.41
N TYR A 309 -12.56 -16.02 1.54
CA TYR A 309 -12.69 -17.48 1.57
C TYR A 309 -13.94 -17.96 0.81
N ASN A 310 -13.81 -19.08 0.07
CA ASN A 310 -14.87 -19.72 -0.72
C ASN A 310 -15.47 -18.91 -1.89
N TYR A 311 -14.87 -17.78 -2.27
CA TYR A 311 -15.20 -17.12 -3.52
C TYR A 311 -14.44 -17.74 -4.70
N ILE A 312 -14.93 -17.50 -5.92
CA ILE A 312 -14.23 -17.93 -7.13
C ILE A 312 -12.90 -17.19 -7.27
N ASP A 313 -11.88 -17.87 -7.79
CA ASP A 313 -10.58 -17.27 -8.12
C ASP A 313 -10.74 -15.99 -8.94
N GLN A 314 -10.04 -14.93 -8.53
CA GLN A 314 -10.04 -13.63 -9.21
C GLN A 314 -8.62 -13.08 -9.46
N ASP A 315 -7.60 -13.94 -9.44
CA ASP A 315 -6.27 -13.57 -9.91
C ASP A 315 -6.34 -13.12 -11.39
N PRO A 316 -5.55 -12.12 -11.81
CA PRO A 316 -5.71 -11.51 -13.13
C PRO A 316 -5.61 -12.50 -14.30
N GLY A 317 -4.84 -13.57 -14.17
CA GLY A 317 -4.68 -14.61 -15.19
C GLY A 317 -5.85 -15.59 -15.32
N ARG A 318 -6.89 -15.49 -14.48
CA ARG A 318 -8.04 -16.40 -14.47
C ARG A 318 -9.11 -16.08 -15.52
N PHE A 319 -9.18 -14.82 -15.96
CA PHE A 319 -10.27 -14.25 -16.75
C PHE A 319 -10.08 -14.45 -18.28
N SER A 320 -11.03 -13.94 -19.08
CA SER A 320 -10.95 -13.96 -20.54
C SER A 320 -9.77 -13.13 -21.05
N THR A 321 -9.37 -13.37 -22.31
CA THR A 321 -8.24 -12.67 -22.95
C THR A 321 -8.39 -11.15 -22.93
N GLU A 322 -9.61 -10.64 -23.09
CA GLU A 322 -9.92 -9.21 -23.08
C GLU A 322 -9.66 -8.60 -21.70
N VAL A 323 -10.14 -9.25 -20.63
CA VAL A 323 -9.92 -8.81 -19.24
C VAL A 323 -8.45 -8.92 -18.87
N VAL A 324 -7.78 -9.99 -19.27
CA VAL A 324 -6.33 -10.19 -19.09
C VAL A 324 -5.53 -9.07 -19.76
N THR A 325 -5.91 -8.70 -20.99
CA THR A 325 -5.23 -7.64 -21.75
C THR A 325 -5.42 -6.28 -21.09
N SER A 326 -6.65 -5.95 -20.67
CA SER A 326 -6.96 -4.73 -19.91
C SER A 326 -6.16 -4.66 -18.60
N ASN A 327 -6.13 -5.76 -17.83
CA ASN A 327 -5.33 -5.86 -16.60
C ASN A 327 -3.84 -5.66 -16.86
N ARG A 328 -3.29 -6.32 -17.89
CA ARG A 328 -1.88 -6.18 -18.27
C ARG A 328 -1.54 -4.72 -18.58
N HIS A 329 -2.35 -4.05 -19.40
CA HIS A 329 -2.13 -2.63 -19.73
C HIS A 329 -2.15 -1.74 -18.49
N ALA A 330 -3.13 -1.93 -17.59
CA ALA A 330 -3.22 -1.13 -16.36
C ALA A 330 -2.02 -1.36 -15.42
N VAL A 331 -1.58 -2.62 -15.25
CA VAL A 331 -0.44 -2.97 -14.40
C VAL A 331 0.87 -2.47 -15.02
N GLU A 332 1.10 -2.66 -16.32
CA GLU A 332 2.30 -2.16 -17.01
C GLU A 332 2.39 -0.62 -16.95
N LEU A 333 1.26 0.07 -17.09
CA LEU A 333 1.17 1.53 -16.93
C LEU A 333 1.49 1.97 -15.51
N ARG A 334 1.03 1.24 -14.49
CA ARG A 334 1.43 1.48 -13.10
C ARG A 334 2.95 1.31 -12.94
N TYR A 335 3.52 0.20 -13.41
CA TYR A 335 4.98 -0.05 -13.30
C TYR A 335 5.79 1.04 -14.00
N THR A 336 5.26 1.52 -15.12
CA THR A 336 5.79 2.66 -15.85
C THR A 336 5.91 3.93 -15.00
N LEU A 337 4.90 4.18 -14.14
CA LEU A 337 4.80 5.35 -13.28
C LEU A 337 5.45 5.16 -11.89
N ASN A 338 6.00 3.98 -11.58
CA ASN A 338 6.63 3.72 -10.28
C ASN A 338 7.70 4.74 -9.88
N PRO A 339 8.58 5.26 -10.77
CA PRO A 339 9.54 6.30 -10.37
C PRO A 339 8.87 7.61 -9.92
N PHE A 340 7.78 8.01 -10.58
CA PHE A 340 6.98 9.16 -10.16
C PHE A 340 6.30 8.90 -8.82
N LEU A 341 5.62 7.76 -8.68
CA LEU A 341 4.95 7.37 -7.44
C LEU A 341 5.92 7.29 -6.25
N TYR A 342 7.10 6.68 -6.44
CA TYR A 342 8.15 6.60 -5.43
C TYR A 342 8.70 7.97 -5.03
N THR A 343 8.83 8.88 -5.99
CA THR A 343 9.22 10.28 -5.71
C THR A 343 8.14 11.01 -4.92
N LEU A 344 6.85 10.75 -5.17
CA LEU A 344 5.77 11.28 -4.35
C LEU A 344 5.83 10.78 -2.91
N PHE A 345 6.08 9.48 -2.71
CA PHE A 345 6.30 8.92 -1.37
C PHE A 345 7.48 9.56 -0.65
N HIS A 346 8.60 9.76 -1.35
CA HIS A 346 9.75 10.47 -0.79
C HIS A 346 9.39 11.89 -0.34
N ARG A 347 8.68 12.66 -1.18
CA ARG A 347 8.24 14.03 -0.83
C ARG A 347 7.36 14.03 0.42
N VAL A 348 6.42 13.09 0.53
CA VAL A 348 5.53 12.98 1.70
C VAL A 348 6.30 12.53 2.94
N HIS A 349 7.29 11.63 2.81
CA HIS A 349 8.15 11.22 3.92
C HIS A 349 8.90 12.41 4.53
N ILE A 350 9.46 13.30 3.70
CA ILE A 350 10.31 14.39 4.18
C ILE A 350 9.57 15.69 4.52
N SER A 351 8.31 15.85 4.09
CA SER A 351 7.58 17.12 4.22
C SER A 351 6.11 16.98 4.58
N GLY A 352 5.61 15.75 4.77
CA GLY A 352 4.18 15.50 4.90
C GLY A 352 3.41 15.80 3.61
N GLY A 353 2.08 15.86 3.73
CA GLY A 353 1.19 16.05 2.58
C GLY A 353 0.62 14.74 2.06
N THR A 354 0.31 14.69 0.77
CA THR A 354 -0.48 13.59 0.18
C THR A 354 0.16 13.02 -1.09
N VAL A 355 0.07 11.70 -1.27
CA VAL A 355 0.37 11.02 -2.53
C VAL A 355 -0.87 11.01 -3.41
N VAL A 356 -2.00 10.53 -2.89
CA VAL A 356 -3.32 10.67 -3.52
C VAL A 356 -3.93 11.97 -3.02
N ARG A 357 -4.27 12.88 -3.93
CA ARG A 357 -4.71 14.23 -3.62
C ARG A 357 -6.09 14.51 -4.20
N SER A 358 -6.97 15.09 -3.41
CA SER A 358 -8.27 15.54 -3.88
C SER A 358 -8.10 16.79 -4.76
N MET A 359 -9.04 16.99 -5.69
CA MET A 359 -9.09 18.24 -6.45
C MET A 359 -9.26 19.45 -5.51
N ALA A 360 -10.00 19.29 -4.41
CA ALA A 360 -10.18 20.32 -3.39
C ALA A 360 -8.86 20.77 -2.73
N HIS A 361 -7.93 19.85 -2.47
CA HIS A 361 -6.62 20.18 -1.89
C HIS A 361 -5.73 20.94 -2.86
N GLU A 362 -5.76 20.57 -4.14
CA GLU A 362 -4.92 21.21 -5.15
C GLU A 362 -5.52 22.56 -5.62
N PHE A 363 -6.84 22.66 -5.65
CA PHE A 363 -7.58 23.84 -6.13
C PHE A 363 -8.60 24.34 -5.10
N PRO A 364 -8.18 24.74 -3.88
CA PRO A 364 -9.09 25.10 -2.81
C PRO A 364 -9.92 26.36 -3.11
N SER A 365 -9.45 27.22 -4.01
CA SER A 365 -10.17 28.44 -4.43
C SER A 365 -11.25 28.20 -5.49
N ILE A 366 -11.43 26.97 -5.97
CA ILE A 366 -12.41 26.60 -7.00
C ILE A 366 -13.50 25.73 -6.34
N ALA A 367 -14.68 26.30 -6.12
CA ALA A 367 -15.76 25.66 -5.36
C ALA A 367 -16.21 24.32 -5.98
N GLU A 368 -16.18 24.21 -7.30
CA GLU A 368 -16.52 22.99 -8.04
C GLU A 368 -15.58 21.82 -7.71
N CYS A 369 -14.37 22.09 -7.21
CA CYS A 369 -13.42 21.05 -6.84
C CYS A 369 -13.71 20.42 -5.47
N TRP A 370 -14.53 21.08 -4.63
CA TRP A 370 -14.73 20.68 -3.23
C TRP A 370 -15.48 19.35 -3.08
N SER A 371 -16.40 19.06 -4.00
CA SER A 371 -17.24 17.86 -3.96
C SER A 371 -16.79 16.75 -4.93
N LEU A 372 -15.62 16.88 -5.56
CA LEU A 372 -15.12 15.88 -6.50
C LEU A 372 -14.51 14.69 -5.75
N ASP A 373 -15.21 13.56 -5.82
CA ASP A 373 -14.82 12.28 -5.19
C ASP A 373 -14.73 11.11 -6.19
N GLU A 374 -14.84 11.38 -7.50
CA GLU A 374 -14.77 10.37 -8.55
C GLU A 374 -13.62 10.57 -9.55
N GLN A 375 -12.72 11.49 -9.21
CA GLN A 375 -11.44 11.75 -9.86
C GLN A 375 -10.46 12.22 -8.78
N PHE A 376 -9.19 11.87 -8.94
CA PHE A 376 -8.16 12.22 -7.96
C PHE A 376 -6.83 12.42 -8.64
N LEU A 377 -5.88 13.04 -7.94
CA LEU A 377 -4.54 13.29 -8.42
C LEU A 377 -3.55 12.33 -7.75
N TRP A 378 -2.54 11.90 -8.50
CA TRP A 378 -1.25 11.55 -7.93
C TRP A 378 -0.38 12.82 -7.87
N GLY A 379 0.02 13.20 -6.66
CA GLY A 379 0.66 14.47 -6.38
C GLY A 379 -0.24 15.65 -6.78
N SER A 380 0.31 16.59 -7.54
CA SER A 380 -0.41 17.79 -7.99
C SER A 380 -0.72 17.79 -9.50
N SER A 381 -0.47 16.69 -10.21
CA SER A 381 -0.26 16.76 -11.66
C SER A 381 -0.80 15.62 -12.52
N LEU A 382 -0.91 14.39 -12.01
CA LEU A 382 -1.49 13.28 -12.76
C LEU A 382 -2.92 13.04 -12.30
N LEU A 383 -3.90 13.47 -13.09
CA LEU A 383 -5.31 13.25 -12.84
C LEU A 383 -5.72 11.86 -13.33
N ILE A 384 -6.35 11.11 -12.44
CA ILE A 384 -6.84 9.76 -12.66
C ILE A 384 -8.36 9.80 -12.50
N ALA A 385 -9.10 9.40 -13.54
CA ALA A 385 -10.55 9.45 -13.56
C ALA A 385 -11.13 8.09 -13.98
N PRO A 386 -11.25 7.13 -13.04
CA PRO A 386 -11.71 5.78 -13.36
C PRO A 386 -13.20 5.74 -13.71
N VAL A 387 -13.57 4.78 -14.54
CA VAL A 387 -14.97 4.36 -14.71
C VAL A 387 -15.35 3.47 -13.54
N ILE A 388 -16.33 3.91 -12.74
CA ILE A 388 -16.72 3.28 -11.47
C ILE A 388 -18.20 2.93 -11.41
N TYR A 389 -18.89 2.99 -12.54
CA TYR A 389 -20.30 2.62 -12.67
C TYR A 389 -20.46 1.57 -13.76
N GLU A 390 -21.33 0.59 -13.50
CA GLU A 390 -21.56 -0.54 -14.39
C GLU A 390 -22.04 -0.09 -15.78
N ASN A 391 -21.53 -0.74 -16.83
CA ASN A 391 -21.88 -0.49 -18.24
C ASN A 391 -21.53 0.91 -18.78
N HIS A 392 -20.82 1.76 -18.01
CA HIS A 392 -20.35 3.04 -18.52
C HIS A 392 -19.11 2.84 -19.39
N ILE A 393 -19.07 3.53 -20.53
CA ILE A 393 -17.93 3.55 -21.47
C ILE A 393 -17.44 4.98 -21.77
N HIS A 394 -17.88 5.93 -20.95
CA HIS A 394 -17.45 7.32 -20.97
C HIS A 394 -17.34 7.83 -19.54
N LYS A 395 -16.42 8.77 -19.30
CA LYS A 395 -16.22 9.42 -18.00
C LYS A 395 -16.35 10.93 -18.13
N SER A 396 -17.19 11.53 -17.29
CA SER A 396 -17.21 12.97 -17.10
C SER A 396 -16.09 13.39 -16.16
N ILE A 397 -15.32 14.40 -16.54
CA ILE A 397 -14.15 14.87 -15.80
C ILE A 397 -14.22 16.39 -15.69
N TYR A 398 -14.05 16.92 -14.48
CA TYR A 398 -13.91 18.36 -14.24
C TYR A 398 -12.44 18.77 -14.32
N LEU A 399 -12.14 19.79 -15.10
CA LEU A 399 -10.81 20.36 -15.30
C LEU A 399 -10.81 21.86 -14.98
N PRO A 400 -10.05 22.31 -13.96
CA PRO A 400 -9.82 23.73 -13.72
C PRO A 400 -9.29 24.45 -14.96
N THR A 401 -10.07 25.42 -15.48
CA THR A 401 -9.75 26.17 -16.71
C THR A 401 -8.61 27.18 -16.53
N THR A 402 -8.22 27.43 -15.28
CA THR A 402 -7.03 28.23 -14.93
C THR A 402 -5.73 27.54 -15.35
N GLU A 403 -5.75 26.22 -15.52
CA GLU A 403 -4.59 25.39 -15.88
C GLU A 403 -4.65 24.93 -17.34
N ARG A 404 -3.56 24.32 -17.83
CA ARG A 404 -3.57 23.51 -19.05
C ARG A 404 -3.69 22.04 -18.64
N TRP A 405 -4.44 21.27 -19.42
CA TRP A 405 -4.61 19.83 -19.20
C TRP A 405 -4.36 19.09 -20.51
N PHE A 406 -3.58 18.02 -20.44
CA PHE A 406 -3.21 17.21 -21.59
C PHE A 406 -3.70 15.80 -21.39
N ASP A 407 -4.24 15.19 -22.42
CA ASP A 407 -4.42 13.74 -22.45
C ASP A 407 -3.04 13.07 -22.23
N TYR A 408 -2.94 12.21 -21.21
CA TYR A 408 -1.66 11.62 -20.79
C TYR A 408 -0.99 10.83 -21.93
N TYR A 409 -1.80 10.08 -22.69
CA TYR A 409 -1.33 9.14 -23.71
C TYR A 409 -0.87 9.83 -24.99
N THR A 410 -1.61 10.83 -25.44
CA THR A 410 -1.41 11.46 -26.75
C THR A 410 -0.74 12.84 -26.68
N GLY A 411 -0.74 13.47 -25.50
CA GLY A 411 -0.30 14.84 -25.31
C GLY A 411 -1.22 15.91 -25.89
N GLN A 412 -2.40 15.51 -26.41
CA GLN A 412 -3.39 16.44 -26.93
C GLN A 412 -3.93 17.32 -25.79
N GLU A 413 -3.84 18.63 -25.97
CA GLU A 413 -4.37 19.60 -25.01
C GLU A 413 -5.90 19.63 -25.03
N GLN A 414 -6.50 19.62 -23.84
CA GLN A 414 -7.93 19.83 -23.61
C GLN A 414 -8.19 21.34 -23.53
N THR A 415 -8.69 21.90 -24.63
CA THR A 415 -8.91 23.35 -24.79
C THR A 415 -10.35 23.79 -24.54
N THR A 416 -11.27 22.84 -24.30
CA THR A 416 -12.71 23.09 -24.22
C THR A 416 -13.29 22.75 -22.86
N MET A 417 -14.07 23.68 -22.29
CA MET A 417 -15.00 23.50 -21.15
C MET A 417 -14.37 23.06 -19.82
N ALA A 418 -15.01 23.45 -18.71
CA ALA A 418 -14.62 22.99 -17.38
C ALA A 418 -15.00 21.52 -17.13
N ASN A 419 -15.98 20.98 -17.85
CA ASN A 419 -16.36 19.57 -17.83
C ASN A 419 -16.19 18.98 -19.22
N ILE A 420 -15.44 17.87 -19.30
CA ILE A 420 -15.25 17.11 -20.53
C ILE A 420 -15.84 15.71 -20.36
N SER A 421 -16.27 15.12 -21.48
CA SER A 421 -16.65 13.71 -21.56
C SER A 421 -15.59 12.96 -22.35
N VAL A 422 -14.92 12.01 -21.71
CA VAL A 422 -13.83 11.21 -22.31
C VAL A 422 -14.34 9.81 -22.60
N SER A 423 -14.05 9.29 -23.79
CA SER A 423 -14.32 7.88 -24.11
C SER A 423 -13.41 6.98 -23.26
N ALA A 424 -14.01 6.01 -22.59
CA ALA A 424 -13.34 5.11 -21.66
C ALA A 424 -13.87 3.68 -21.85
N PRO A 425 -13.50 2.99 -22.95
CA PRO A 425 -13.84 1.58 -23.15
C PRO A 425 -13.22 0.70 -22.04
N TYR A 426 -13.64 -0.57 -21.99
CA TYR A 426 -13.30 -1.52 -20.91
C TYR A 426 -11.78 -1.78 -20.69
N ASP A 427 -10.95 -1.40 -21.65
CA ASP A 427 -9.48 -1.53 -21.63
C ASP A 427 -8.73 -0.19 -21.47
N PHE A 428 -9.44 0.88 -21.10
CA PHE A 428 -8.89 2.22 -21.03
C PHE A 428 -9.28 2.95 -19.73
N ILE A 429 -8.29 3.54 -19.07
CA ILE A 429 -8.48 4.45 -17.93
C ILE A 429 -8.12 5.88 -18.33
N PRO A 430 -9.05 6.85 -18.22
CA PRO A 430 -8.73 8.25 -18.48
C PRO A 430 -7.67 8.81 -17.52
N LEU A 431 -6.55 9.26 -18.09
CA LEU A 431 -5.47 9.95 -17.40
C LEU A 431 -5.19 11.30 -18.07
N LEU A 432 -5.00 12.35 -17.26
CA LEU A 432 -4.63 13.68 -17.75
C LEU A 432 -3.44 14.25 -16.97
N LEU A 433 -2.58 15.00 -17.67
CA LEU A 433 -1.47 15.73 -17.07
C LEU A 433 -1.78 17.22 -16.98
N ARG A 434 -1.57 17.79 -15.80
CA ARG A 434 -1.57 19.24 -15.60
C ARG A 434 -0.31 19.85 -16.22
N GLY A 435 -0.43 20.98 -16.89
CA GLY A 435 0.70 21.76 -17.38
C GLY A 435 1.55 22.32 -16.24
N GLY A 436 2.86 22.45 -16.47
CA GLY A 436 3.84 22.92 -15.49
C GLY A 436 4.68 21.82 -14.85
N ILE A 437 4.49 20.56 -15.24
CA ILE A 437 5.16 19.41 -14.62
C ILE A 437 6.08 18.65 -15.58
N ILE A 438 7.14 18.07 -15.02
CA ILE A 438 7.95 17.02 -15.64
C ILE A 438 7.82 15.77 -14.77
N ILE A 439 7.35 14.66 -15.33
CA ILE A 439 7.20 13.40 -14.59
C ILE A 439 8.12 12.30 -15.14
N PRO A 440 8.85 11.59 -14.26
CA PRO A 440 9.72 10.49 -14.64
C PRO A 440 8.95 9.17 -14.78
N HIS A 441 9.34 8.39 -15.78
CA HIS A 441 8.83 7.06 -16.05
C HIS A 441 9.99 6.10 -16.26
N GLN A 442 9.71 4.80 -16.13
CA GLN A 442 10.67 3.75 -16.43
C GLN A 442 9.99 2.65 -17.22
N GLN A 443 10.65 2.07 -18.22
CA GLN A 443 10.05 0.96 -18.97
C GLN A 443 9.69 -0.20 -18.02
N SER A 444 8.48 -0.74 -18.17
CA SER A 444 7.97 -1.83 -17.32
C SER A 444 8.76 -3.14 -17.52
N ALA A 445 8.61 -4.03 -16.55
CA ALA A 445 9.09 -5.41 -16.61
C ALA A 445 8.19 -6.28 -15.71
N MET A 446 8.47 -7.58 -15.65
CA MET A 446 7.66 -8.54 -14.87
C MET A 446 7.72 -8.33 -13.35
N ASN A 447 8.71 -7.61 -12.83
CA ASN A 447 8.80 -7.19 -11.43
C ASN A 447 9.72 -5.96 -11.29
N THR A 448 9.74 -5.34 -10.10
CA THR A 448 10.56 -4.13 -9.86
C THR A 448 12.06 -4.39 -9.90
N VAL A 449 12.51 -5.58 -9.51
CA VAL A 449 13.93 -5.98 -9.62
C VAL A 449 14.42 -5.89 -11.08
N ALA A 450 13.58 -6.31 -12.03
CA ALA A 450 13.85 -6.19 -13.45
C ALA A 450 13.59 -4.78 -13.99
N SER A 451 12.49 -4.13 -13.60
CA SER A 451 12.10 -2.82 -14.16
C SER A 451 13.08 -1.72 -13.78
N ARG A 452 13.67 -1.78 -12.57
CA ARG A 452 14.65 -0.80 -12.08
C ARG A 452 15.94 -0.74 -12.93
N LYS A 453 16.19 -1.76 -13.76
CA LYS A 453 17.32 -1.84 -14.69
C LYS A 453 16.97 -1.36 -16.10
N LYS A 454 15.71 -1.01 -16.36
CA LYS A 454 15.23 -0.60 -17.68
C LYS A 454 15.46 0.90 -17.91
N PRO A 455 15.50 1.35 -19.18
CA PRO A 455 15.58 2.77 -19.51
C PRO A 455 14.43 3.59 -18.93
N MET A 456 14.73 4.86 -18.66
CA MET A 456 13.81 5.89 -18.22
C MET A 456 13.33 6.77 -19.38
N TYR A 457 12.22 7.45 -19.15
CA TYR A 457 11.70 8.47 -20.04
C TYR A 457 10.98 9.59 -19.28
N LEU A 458 10.91 10.78 -19.89
CA LEU A 458 10.29 11.96 -19.30
C LEU A 458 9.10 12.42 -20.15
N ILE A 459 7.99 12.77 -19.48
CA ILE A 459 6.93 13.56 -20.10
C ILE A 459 6.96 14.95 -19.47
N ILE A 460 7.05 15.96 -20.33
CA ILE A 460 7.12 17.39 -19.99
C ILE A 460 5.82 18.04 -20.46
N ALA A 461 4.91 18.35 -19.55
CA ALA A 461 3.68 19.07 -19.87
C ALA A 461 3.87 20.56 -19.60
N LEU A 462 3.89 21.40 -20.63
CA LEU A 462 4.18 22.83 -20.47
C LEU A 462 2.96 23.60 -19.98
N ASN A 463 3.14 24.51 -19.02
CA ASN A 463 2.08 25.44 -18.60
C ASN A 463 1.87 26.59 -19.61
N LYS A 464 1.01 27.57 -19.26
CA LYS A 464 0.68 28.72 -20.11
C LYS A 464 1.91 29.62 -20.38
N GLU A 465 2.84 29.68 -19.45
CA GLU A 465 4.12 30.40 -19.56
C GLU A 465 5.22 29.60 -20.28
N GLN A 466 4.90 28.43 -20.84
CA GLN A 466 5.87 27.51 -21.48
C GLN A 466 6.99 27.07 -20.53
N ARG A 467 6.62 26.80 -19.28
CA ARG A 467 7.49 26.29 -18.23
C ARG A 467 7.00 24.94 -17.73
N ALA A 468 7.94 24.13 -17.23
CA ALA A 468 7.65 22.94 -16.46
C ALA A 468 8.82 22.61 -15.53
N SER A 469 8.54 22.02 -14.38
CA SER A 469 9.56 21.51 -13.47
C SER A 469 9.18 20.14 -12.91
N GLY A 470 10.17 19.40 -12.47
CA GLY A 470 9.98 18.10 -11.85
C GLY A 470 11.26 17.57 -11.23
N ASP A 471 11.15 16.42 -10.61
CA ASP A 471 12.22 15.76 -9.87
C ASP A 471 12.09 14.24 -9.96
N LEU A 472 13.15 13.56 -9.54
CA LEU A 472 13.18 12.12 -9.34
C LEU A 472 14.04 11.82 -8.12
N PHE A 473 13.48 11.11 -7.15
CA PHE A 473 14.24 10.50 -6.06
C PHE A 473 14.60 9.06 -6.39
N TRP A 474 15.86 8.67 -6.16
CA TRP A 474 16.34 7.33 -6.48
C TRP A 474 17.39 6.83 -5.49
N ASP A 475 17.03 5.86 -4.66
CA ASP A 475 17.93 5.11 -3.78
C ASP A 475 18.00 3.64 -4.22
N ASP A 476 18.52 2.74 -3.39
CA ASP A 476 18.56 1.31 -3.66
C ASP A 476 17.16 0.64 -3.65
N GLY A 477 16.18 1.29 -3.01
CA GLY A 477 14.78 0.87 -2.93
C GLY A 477 14.44 0.04 -1.69
N GLU A 478 15.41 -0.33 -0.85
CA GLU A 478 15.18 -1.26 0.27
C GLU A 478 15.96 -0.98 1.55
N SER A 479 17.04 -0.21 1.52
CA SER A 479 17.81 0.10 2.73
C SER A 479 17.00 0.99 3.68
N ILE A 480 17.31 0.82 4.97
CA ILE A 480 16.74 1.63 6.05
C ILE A 480 17.38 3.02 6.02
N ASP A 481 16.56 4.06 6.18
CA ASP A 481 16.97 5.45 6.42
C ASP A 481 17.96 6.00 5.35
N THR A 482 17.72 5.69 4.07
CA THR A 482 18.56 6.13 2.94
C THR A 482 18.60 7.64 2.81
N TYR A 483 17.49 8.33 3.06
CA TYR A 483 17.43 9.79 3.01
C TYR A 483 18.24 10.42 4.15
N GLU A 484 18.00 9.98 5.39
CA GLU A 484 18.63 10.49 6.60
C GLU A 484 20.16 10.26 6.58
N ASN A 485 20.60 9.13 6.01
CA ASN A 485 22.01 8.80 5.85
C ASN A 485 22.64 9.37 4.56
N LEU A 486 21.90 10.14 3.77
CA LEU A 486 22.36 10.74 2.52
C LEU A 486 22.88 9.69 1.53
N ILE A 487 22.15 8.58 1.33
CA ILE A 487 22.46 7.48 0.42
C ILE A 487 21.40 7.42 -0.70
N TYR A 488 21.46 8.36 -1.63
CA TYR A 488 20.53 8.44 -2.76
C TYR A 488 21.04 9.33 -3.91
N ASN A 489 20.38 9.26 -5.05
CA ASN A 489 20.43 10.26 -6.11
C ASN A 489 19.13 11.06 -6.14
N TYR A 490 19.23 12.34 -6.49
CA TYR A 490 18.11 13.24 -6.69
C TYR A 490 18.31 14.01 -8.00
N PHE A 491 17.32 13.98 -8.89
CA PHE A 491 17.43 14.63 -10.19
C PHE A 491 16.45 15.79 -10.23
N ILE A 492 16.91 16.93 -10.76
CA ILE A 492 16.09 18.12 -10.96
C ILE A 492 15.92 18.33 -12.46
N PHE A 493 14.67 18.48 -12.89
CA PHE A 493 14.30 18.76 -14.27
C PHE A 493 13.65 20.13 -14.36
N ASN A 494 14.14 20.98 -15.26
CA ASN A 494 13.57 22.30 -15.50
C ASN A 494 13.49 22.61 -16.99
N PHE A 495 12.28 22.92 -17.46
CA PHE A 495 12.03 23.50 -18.76
C PHE A 495 11.62 24.97 -18.58
N ASN A 496 12.39 25.90 -19.14
CA ASN A 496 12.07 27.33 -19.13
C ASN A 496 12.61 27.99 -20.40
N SER A 497 11.80 28.86 -21.02
CA SER A 497 12.21 29.66 -22.17
C SER A 497 12.88 28.83 -23.28
N GLN A 498 12.26 27.71 -23.68
CA GLN A 498 12.79 26.79 -24.70
C GLN A 498 14.13 26.11 -24.34
N HIS A 499 14.47 26.09 -23.06
CA HIS A 499 15.64 25.37 -22.55
C HIS A 499 15.21 24.30 -21.55
N LEU A 500 15.67 23.07 -21.76
CA LEU A 500 15.52 21.98 -20.80
C LEU A 500 16.88 21.70 -20.14
N LYS A 501 16.91 21.70 -18.81
CA LYS A 501 18.07 21.27 -18.02
C LYS A 501 17.67 20.05 -17.19
N LEU A 502 18.47 18.98 -17.30
CA LEU A 502 18.41 17.80 -16.44
C LEU A 502 19.68 17.79 -15.60
N GLU A 503 19.54 17.77 -14.28
CA GLU A 503 20.64 17.95 -13.34
C GLU A 503 20.61 16.89 -12.23
N PRO A 504 21.59 15.97 -12.19
CA PRO A 504 21.70 14.97 -11.13
C PRO A 504 22.47 15.50 -9.93
N TRP A 505 21.97 15.21 -8.73
CA TRP A 505 22.62 15.40 -7.44
C TRP A 505 22.81 14.04 -6.77
N THR A 506 24.03 13.75 -6.33
CA THR A 506 24.39 12.44 -5.77
C THR A 506 24.86 12.60 -4.33
N TYR A 507 24.31 11.76 -3.45
CA TYR A 507 24.57 11.76 -2.02
C TYR A 507 24.95 10.33 -1.62
N ASN A 508 26.23 10.10 -1.27
CA ASN A 508 26.85 8.85 -0.77
C ASN A 508 26.38 7.50 -1.35
N TYR A 509 25.72 7.52 -2.49
CA TYR A 509 25.23 6.36 -3.22
C TYR A 509 25.94 6.38 -4.55
N PRO A 510 26.49 5.25 -5.03
CA PRO A 510 26.99 5.17 -6.39
C PRO A 510 25.94 5.78 -7.31
N GLN A 511 26.38 6.67 -8.21
CA GLN A 511 25.47 7.27 -9.19
C GLN A 511 24.64 6.15 -9.80
N MET A 512 23.33 6.39 -9.95
CA MET A 512 22.45 5.54 -10.76
C MET A 512 23.22 5.32 -12.07
N GLY A 513 23.83 4.14 -12.20
CA GLY A 513 25.11 4.02 -12.92
C GLY A 513 24.98 4.27 -14.41
N ASP A 514 26.05 4.02 -15.15
CA ASP A 514 25.99 3.95 -16.61
C ASP A 514 24.90 2.98 -17.13
N ASP A 515 24.33 2.13 -16.29
CA ASP A 515 23.36 1.10 -16.66
C ASP A 515 21.93 1.60 -16.88
N VAL A 516 21.50 2.73 -16.27
CA VAL A 516 20.15 3.28 -16.51
C VAL A 516 20.22 4.54 -17.37
N LYS A 517 19.71 4.40 -18.59
CA LYS A 517 19.68 5.48 -19.59
C LYS A 517 18.34 6.19 -19.60
N LEU A 518 18.35 7.49 -19.86
CA LEU A 518 17.15 8.23 -20.29
C LEU A 518 17.09 8.19 -21.81
N ASP A 519 16.11 7.47 -22.34
CA ASP A 519 16.05 7.16 -23.78
C ASP A 519 15.01 7.98 -24.55
N GLU A 520 13.97 8.44 -23.87
CA GLU A 520 12.85 9.16 -24.48
C GLU A 520 12.45 10.41 -23.68
N ILE A 521 12.13 11.49 -24.38
CA ILE A 521 11.54 12.72 -23.83
C ILE A 521 10.39 13.16 -24.73
N LYS A 522 9.20 13.31 -24.15
CA LYS A 522 8.01 13.90 -24.80
C LYS A 522 7.74 15.28 -24.21
N ILE A 523 7.47 16.27 -25.06
CA ILE A 523 7.12 17.65 -24.64
C ILE A 523 5.75 18.00 -25.21
N TYR A 524 4.79 18.21 -24.32
CA TYR A 524 3.41 18.52 -24.66
C TYR A 524 3.16 20.03 -24.61
N GLY A 525 2.40 20.51 -25.60
CA GLY A 525 1.89 21.88 -25.60
C GLY A 525 2.94 22.93 -25.94
N MET A 526 3.90 22.62 -26.82
CA MET A 526 4.84 23.61 -27.35
C MET A 526 4.11 24.62 -28.25
N ASN A 527 4.29 25.92 -28.02
CA ASN A 527 3.63 26.95 -28.83
C ASN A 527 4.13 27.02 -30.29
N LYS A 528 5.31 26.44 -30.57
CA LYS A 528 5.93 26.47 -31.89
C LYS A 528 6.79 25.22 -32.10
N GLN A 529 6.73 24.68 -33.31
CA GLN A 529 7.67 23.66 -33.77
C GLN A 529 9.11 24.19 -33.76
N PRO A 530 10.07 23.49 -33.11
CA PRO A 530 11.47 23.83 -33.24
C PRO A 530 11.97 23.50 -34.65
N THR A 531 12.79 24.40 -35.19
CA THR A 531 13.57 24.19 -36.41
C THR A 531 14.80 23.33 -36.14
N THR A 532 15.39 23.46 -34.95
CA THR A 532 16.55 22.69 -34.52
C THR A 532 16.45 22.37 -33.03
N VAL A 533 16.86 21.17 -32.65
CA VAL A 533 17.08 20.78 -31.26
C VAL A 533 18.58 20.70 -31.00
N ILE A 534 19.09 21.46 -30.04
CA ILE A 534 20.51 21.46 -29.66
C ILE A 534 20.66 20.74 -28.33
N TRP A 535 21.50 19.71 -28.27
CA TRP A 535 21.86 18.96 -27.07
C TRP A 535 23.32 19.22 -26.71
N ASN A 536 23.58 19.77 -25.52
CA ASN A 536 24.93 20.07 -25.02
C ASN A 536 25.81 20.84 -26.03
N GLY A 537 25.20 21.76 -26.80
CA GLY A 537 25.88 22.59 -27.80
C GLY A 537 26.01 21.96 -29.19
N GLN A 538 25.51 20.74 -29.40
CA GLN A 538 25.52 20.05 -30.69
C GLN A 538 24.09 19.83 -31.21
N ASN A 539 23.89 19.89 -32.53
CA ASN A 539 22.59 19.58 -33.11
C ASN A 539 22.24 18.12 -32.85
N LEU A 540 21.08 17.88 -32.24
CA LEU A 540 20.51 16.55 -32.14
C LEU A 540 20.15 16.05 -33.54
N ILE A 541 20.52 14.81 -33.84
CA ILE A 541 20.29 14.20 -35.15
C ILE A 541 18.79 14.22 -35.47
N ALA A 542 18.44 14.64 -36.69
CA ALA A 542 17.06 14.82 -37.12
C ALA A 542 16.20 13.55 -36.99
N SER A 543 16.79 12.35 -37.12
CA SER A 543 16.09 11.07 -36.95
C SER A 543 15.75 10.73 -35.51
N LYS A 544 16.23 11.49 -34.52
CA LYS A 544 15.95 11.25 -33.09
C LYS A 544 14.79 12.07 -32.55
N TRP A 545 14.15 12.88 -33.39
CA TRP A 545 13.02 13.67 -32.94
C TRP A 545 12.00 13.92 -34.04
N THR A 546 10.74 14.04 -33.63
CA THR A 546 9.60 14.36 -34.50
C THR A 546 8.70 15.36 -33.79
N PHE A 547 7.97 16.17 -34.57
CA PHE A 547 7.00 17.11 -34.05
C PHE A 547 5.63 16.88 -34.68
N ASP A 548 4.62 16.60 -33.87
CA ASP A 548 3.23 16.55 -34.27
C ASP A 548 2.64 17.96 -34.13
N ALA A 549 2.48 18.66 -35.26
CA ALA A 549 1.94 20.01 -35.29
C ALA A 549 0.42 20.08 -35.04
N THR A 550 -0.30 18.95 -35.14
CA THR A 550 -1.72 18.90 -34.80
C THR A 550 -1.92 18.88 -33.29
N LYS A 551 -1.07 18.15 -32.57
CA LYS A 551 -1.14 18.01 -31.10
C LYS A 551 -0.21 18.97 -30.36
N ASN A 552 0.71 19.64 -31.07
CA ASN A 552 1.81 20.43 -30.50
C ASN A 552 2.71 19.61 -29.57
N VAL A 553 3.07 18.40 -30.02
CA VAL A 553 3.88 17.44 -29.26
C VAL A 553 5.23 17.22 -29.94
N LEU A 554 6.30 17.48 -29.21
CA LEU A 554 7.66 17.07 -29.59
C LEU A 554 7.96 15.72 -28.96
N HIS A 555 8.41 14.77 -29.77
CA HIS A 555 8.87 13.46 -29.31
C HIS A 555 10.35 13.31 -29.66
N MET A 556 11.19 13.04 -28.65
CA MET A 556 12.61 12.71 -28.82
C MET A 556 12.87 11.30 -28.29
N GLU A 557 13.57 10.48 -29.06
CA GLU A 557 13.80 9.06 -28.76
C GLU A 557 15.22 8.61 -29.13
N MET A 558 15.58 7.40 -28.73
CA MET A 558 16.94 6.82 -28.93
C MET A 558 18.04 7.74 -28.38
N LEU A 559 17.76 8.42 -27.26
CA LEU A 559 18.67 9.42 -26.70
C LEU A 559 19.85 8.76 -25.97
N ALA A 560 19.61 7.63 -25.30
CA ALA A 560 20.58 6.90 -24.48
C ALA A 560 21.41 7.80 -23.53
N LEU A 561 20.77 8.79 -22.91
CA LEU A 561 21.44 9.76 -22.04
C LEU A 561 21.88 9.10 -20.74
N ASN A 562 23.09 9.40 -20.28
CA ASN A 562 23.54 8.97 -18.96
C ASN A 562 22.93 9.90 -17.90
N MET A 563 22.00 9.38 -17.10
CA MET A 563 21.29 10.13 -16.05
C MET A 563 22.25 10.78 -15.04
N ALA A 564 23.45 10.23 -14.84
CA ALA A 564 24.46 10.77 -13.95
C ALA A 564 25.19 12.04 -14.47
N LYS A 565 24.87 12.51 -15.67
CA LYS A 565 25.45 13.72 -16.27
C LYS A 565 24.43 14.84 -16.42
N ILE A 566 24.91 16.08 -16.39
CA ILE A 566 24.09 17.23 -16.74
C ILE A 566 23.79 17.20 -18.25
N HIS A 567 22.50 17.33 -18.58
CA HIS A 567 22.05 17.46 -19.96
C HIS A 567 21.31 18.78 -20.16
N LYS A 568 21.65 19.50 -21.22
CA LYS A 568 21.03 20.77 -21.61
C LYS A 568 20.51 20.65 -23.03
N PHE A 569 19.23 20.96 -23.23
CA PHE A 569 18.62 21.09 -24.54
C PHE A 569 18.17 22.52 -24.80
N ALA A 570 18.27 22.97 -26.04
CA ALA A 570 17.66 24.20 -26.54
C ALA A 570 16.81 23.90 -27.78
N PHE A 571 15.60 24.45 -27.84
CA PHE A 571 14.62 24.22 -28.90
C PHE A 571 14.41 25.52 -29.69
N ILE A 572 15.09 25.68 -30.85
CA ILE A 572 15.15 26.94 -31.63
C ILE A 572 14.03 27.06 -32.66
#